data_AF-A0A3Q3WHG6-F1
#
_entry.id   AF-A0A3Q3WHG6-F1
#
_cell.length_a   1.000
_cell.length_b   1.000
_cell.length_c   1.000
_cell.angle_alpha   90.00
_cell.angle_beta   90.00
_cell.angle_gamma   90.00
#
_symmetry.space_group_name_H-M   'P 1'
#
loop_
_entity.id
_entity.type
_entity.pdbx_description
1 polymer ?
#
loop_
_entity_poly.entity_id
_entity_poly.type
_entity_poly.pdbx_seq_one_letter_code
_entity_poly.pdbx_strand_id
1 'polypeptide(L)' 'MREKYKNAAKTQREKENGEFYELAKLLPLPTAITSQLDKASIIRLTSNDVQRDAVETEHVVY' A
#
# COMPACT_ATOMS: atom_id res chain seq x y z
N MET A 1 -5.50 -33.70 2.12
CA MET A 1 -5.24 -32.81 0.97
C MET A 1 -5.89 -31.43 1.13
N ARG A 2 -7.20 -31.32 1.39
CA ARG A 2 -7.94 -30.05 1.50
C ARG A 2 -7.34 -29.03 2.48
N GLU A 3 -6.85 -29.47 3.63
CA GLU A 3 -6.29 -28.60 4.68
C GLU A 3 -4.99 -27.89 4.25
N LYS A 4 -4.17 -28.54 3.41
CA LYS A 4 -2.93 -27.94 2.88
C LYS A 4 -3.25 -26.75 1.97
N TYR A 5 -4.28 -26.87 1.14
CA TYR A 5 -4.72 -25.77 0.26
C TYR A 5 -5.38 -24.63 1.02
N LYS A 6 -6.13 -24.93 2.09
CA LYS A 6 -6.68 -23.89 2.99
C LYS A 6 -5.57 -23.08 3.64
N ASN A 7 -4.53 -23.76 4.15
CA ASN A 7 -3.39 -23.09 4.77
C ASN A 7 -2.60 -22.26 3.74
N ALA A 8 -2.39 -22.78 2.52
CA ALA A 8 -1.75 -22.01 1.45
C ALA A 8 -2.54 -20.73 1.09
N ALA A 9 -3.87 -20.83 0.96
CA ALA A 9 -4.72 -19.67 0.67
C ALA A 9 -4.75 -18.66 1.83
N LYS A 10 -4.61 -19.11 3.07
CA LYS A 10 -4.50 -18.22 4.24
C LYS A 10 -3.15 -17.50 4.23
N THR A 11 -2.05 -18.22 4.08
CA THR A 11 -0.70 -17.66 4.02
C THR A 11 -0.55 -16.62 2.91
N GLN A 12 -1.15 -16.86 1.75
CA GLN A 12 -1.14 -15.89 0.65
C GLN A 12 -1.88 -14.59 1.02
N ARG A 13 -3.05 -14.68 1.64
CA ARG A 13 -3.81 -13.49 2.11
C ARG A 13 -3.06 -12.72 3.18
N GLU A 14 -2.41 -13.42 4.10
CA GLU A 14 -1.59 -12.79 5.16
C GLU A 14 -0.38 -12.06 4.56
N LYS A 15 0.31 -12.66 3.58
CA LYS A 15 1.40 -12.02 2.85
C LYS A 15 0.93 -10.78 2.11
N GLU A 16 -0.16 -10.89 1.34
CA GLU A 16 -0.75 -9.78 0.60
C GLU A 16 -1.17 -8.63 1.52
N ASN A 17 -1.81 -8.93 2.66
CA ASN A 17 -2.17 -7.92 3.66
C ASN A 17 -0.94 -7.21 4.23
N GLY A 18 0.16 -7.95 4.46
CA GLY A 18 1.43 -7.37 4.89
C GLY A 18 2.01 -6.41 3.84
N GLU A 19 1.98 -6.79 2.56
CA GLU A 19 2.44 -5.93 1.46
C GLU A 19 1.62 -4.64 1.38
N PHE A 20 0.29 -4.70 1.51
CA PHE A 20 -0.55 -3.51 1.58
C PHE A 20 -0.26 -2.62 2.79
N TYR A 21 0.06 -3.22 3.94
CA TYR A 21 0.42 -2.47 5.14
C TYR A 21 1.75 -1.72 4.97
N GLU A 22 2.77 -2.37 4.41
CA GLU A 22 4.04 -1.70 4.11
C GLU A 22 3.85 -0.59 3.08
N LEU A 23 3.03 -0.83 2.05
CA LEU A 23 2.69 0.19 1.05
C LEU A 23 2.01 1.41 1.68
N ALA A 24 1.11 1.21 2.64
CA ALA A 24 0.43 2.29 3.35
C ALA A 24 1.37 3.15 4.23
N LYS A 25 2.53 2.60 4.68
CA LYS A 25 3.53 3.37 5.43
C LYS A 25 4.32 4.35 4.57
N LEU A 26 4.32 4.16 3.26
CA LEU A 26 4.99 5.06 2.32
C LEU A 26 4.18 6.34 2.05
N LEU A 27 2.88 6.33 2.37
CA LEU A 27 2.04 7.51 2.25
C LEU A 27 2.50 8.60 3.22
N PRO A 28 2.56 9.88 2.82
CA PRO A 28 2.89 11.01 3.69
C PRO A 28 1.70 11.38 4.60
N LEU A 29 1.12 10.39 5.28
CA LEU A 29 -0.05 10.50 6.15
C LEU A 29 0.26 9.88 7.52
N PRO A 30 -0.31 10.41 8.62
CA PRO A 30 -0.17 9.81 9.95
C PRO A 30 -0.62 8.34 9.98
N THR A 31 0.11 7.49 10.72
CA THR A 31 -0.20 6.05 10.86
C THR A 31 -1.62 5.78 11.36
N ALA A 32 -2.17 6.66 12.20
CA ALA A 32 -3.54 6.58 12.68
C ALA A 32 -4.58 6.65 11.54
N ILE A 33 -4.25 7.34 10.45
CA ILE A 33 -5.12 7.47 9.27
C ILE A 33 -4.85 6.31 8.31
N THR A 34 -3.57 6.01 8.02
CA THR A 34 -3.21 4.96 7.05
C THR A 34 -3.64 3.56 7.49
N SER A 35 -3.71 3.30 8.80
CA SER A 35 -4.23 2.05 9.37
C SER A 35 -5.75 1.85 9.19
N GLN A 36 -6.50 2.90 8.88
CA GLN A 36 -7.95 2.84 8.63
C GLN A 36 -8.29 2.73 7.13
N LEU A 37 -7.29 2.82 6.25
CA LEU A 37 -7.52 2.77 4.81
C LEU A 37 -7.82 1.34 4.35
N ASP A 38 -8.79 1.22 3.44
CA ASP A 38 -9.02 -0.01 2.71
C ASP A 38 -7.95 -0.21 1.61
N LYS A 39 -7.82 -1.45 1.11
CA LYS A 39 -6.83 -1.81 0.09
C LYS A 39 -6.94 -0.98 -1.19
N ALA A 40 -8.15 -0.67 -1.65
CA ALA A 40 -8.33 0.09 -2.88
C ALA A 40 -7.93 1.55 -2.69
N SER A 41 -8.19 2.12 -1.51
CA SER A 41 -7.72 3.46 -1.15
C SER A 41 -6.19 3.51 -1.02
N ILE A 42 -5.54 2.51 -0.43
CA ILE A 42 -4.06 2.41 -0.38
C ILE A 42 -3.46 2.40 -1.79
N ILE A 43 -3.97 1.56 -2.70
CA ILE A 43 -3.49 1.49 -4.10
C ILE A 43 -3.65 2.83 -4.82
N ARG A 44 -4.84 3.45 -4.70
CA ARG A 44 -5.11 4.73 -5.35
C ARG A 44 -4.19 5.82 -4.84
N LEU A 45 -4.06 5.97 -3.51
CA LEU A 45 -3.24 7.03 -2.92
C LEU A 45 -1.76 6.85 -3.26
N THR A 46 -1.22 5.64 -3.11
CA THR A 46 0.19 5.37 -3.46
C THR A 46 0.50 5.60 -4.93
N SER A 47 -0.42 5.25 -5.84
CA SER A 47 -0.25 5.54 -7.27
C SER A 47 -0.22 7.04 -7.55
N ASN A 48 -0.98 7.85 -6.79
CA ASN A 48 -0.96 9.31 -6.91
C ASN A 48 0.29 9.92 -6.28
N ASP A 49 0.76 9.41 -5.13
CA ASP A 49 1.97 9.92 -4.47
C ASP A 49 3.21 9.69 -5.35
N VAL A 50 3.35 8.52 -5.97
CA VAL A 50 4.43 8.26 -6.94
C VAL A 50 4.36 9.21 -8.15
N GLN A 51 3.15 9.58 -8.59
CA GLN A 51 2.99 10.59 -9.65
C GLN A 51 3.37 11.99 -9.18
N ARG A 52 3.08 12.36 -7.93
CA ARG A 52 3.50 13.65 -7.36
C ARG A 52 5.01 13.77 -7.31
N ASP A 53 5.70 12.75 -6.80
CA ASP A 53 7.16 12.73 -6.75
C ASP A 53 7.79 12.79 -8.16
N ALA A 54 7.12 12.21 -9.17
CA ALA A 54 7.58 12.30 -10.55
C ALA A 54 7.39 13.70 -11.16
N VAL A 55 6.33 14.42 -10.78
CA VAL A 55 5.99 15.75 -11.33
C VAL A 55 6.67 16.89 -10.55
N GLU A 56 7.04 16.69 -9.29
CA GLU A 56 7.64 17.72 -8.43
C GLU A 56 9.13 18.01 -8.76
N THR A 57 9.70 17.33 -9.76
CA THR A 57 11.05 17.60 -10.27
C THR A 57 11.15 18.79 -11.24
N GLU A 58 10.04 19.47 -11.57
CA GLU A 58 10.06 20.62 -12.50
C GLU A 58 9.98 22.02 -11.82
N HIS A 59 9.83 22.10 -10.49
CA HIS A 59 9.52 23.38 -9.82
C HIS A 59 10.51 23.83 -8.73
N VAL A 60 11.78 23.41 -8.78
CA VAL A 60 12.85 23.94 -7.92
C VAL A 60 14.05 24.41 -8.75
N VAL A 61 13.81 25.32 -9.69
CA VAL A 61 14.85 26.22 -10.23
C VAL A 61 14.21 27.58 -10.54
N TYR A 62 13.91 28.40 -9.52
CA TYR A 62 13.79 29.86 -9.63
C TYR A 62 14.07 30.52 -8.28
#